data_AF-A0A7Y4AA83-F1
#
_entry.id   AF-A0A7Y4AA83-F1
#
_cell.length_a   1.000
_cell.length_b   1.000
_cell.length_c   1.000
_cell.angle_alpha   90.00
_cell.angle_beta   90.00
_cell.angle_gamma   90.00
#
_symmetry.space_group_name_H-M   'P 1'
#
loop_
_entity.id
_entity.type
_entity.pdbx_description
1 polymer ?
#
loop_
_entity_poly.entity_id
_entity_poly.type
_entity_poly.pdbx_seq_one_letter_code
_entity_poly.pdbx_strand_id
1 'polypeptide(L)'
;MKKTLLATTITLLALTGCNSNDNTASSTTPTTSSYNFIDEAVKGLYYESATQSGCTDDTGLFSIQDSESVDFYLGRCDENNQPNWTDNDIKIGTVTNASTTTTPFDLLVNSNSESADAVTVATILKSLTSDAGAAQLDLSGLYLNENGVDVRTTLQNLINSPSTDATTVLTSALFTQIETANTSKAQPLEHSAFKNETDVENELRSTLDAINGELVFLTSDLVGKTATTPAGVTYTFGAEDSAPAQGYYSASGALKVNNPNDPSLTDSAWGIFNGSQFADAGELYIPNGYTIHILDKRTDSWLVSIDDGGLTERTEKWSIN
;
A
#
# COMPACT_ATOMS: atom_id res chain seq x y z
N MET A 1 -0.27 27.32 -61.38
CA MET A 1 -0.05 27.94 -60.05
C MET A 1 -1.38 28.51 -59.56
N LYS A 2 -1.83 28.01 -58.41
CA LYS A 2 -3.12 28.34 -57.76
C LYS A 2 -2.95 29.60 -56.90
N LYS A 3 -3.90 30.55 -56.98
CA LYS A 3 -4.23 31.50 -55.89
C LYS A 3 -5.69 31.95 -56.07
N THR A 4 -6.58 31.43 -55.23
CA THR A 4 -7.92 31.99 -55.03
C THR A 4 -8.12 32.16 -53.54
N LEU A 5 -8.32 33.42 -53.13
CA LEU A 5 -8.57 33.86 -51.76
C LEU A 5 -10.04 33.64 -51.35
N LEU A 6 -10.19 33.32 -50.06
CA LEU A 6 -11.26 33.64 -49.10
C LEU A 6 -12.65 34.05 -49.60
N ALA A 7 -13.68 33.37 -49.09
CA ALA A 7 -14.52 33.82 -47.95
C ALA A 7 -15.86 33.05 -47.91
N THR A 8 -16.26 32.50 -46.76
CA THR A 8 -17.70 32.19 -46.55
C THR A 8 -18.10 32.04 -45.08
N THR A 9 -18.95 32.99 -44.66
CA THR A 9 -20.19 32.86 -43.85
C THR A 9 -20.19 32.15 -42.49
N ILE A 10 -20.39 32.96 -41.45
CA ILE A 10 -20.93 32.58 -40.13
C ILE A 10 -22.47 32.58 -40.24
N THR A 11 -23.10 31.44 -39.94
CA THR A 11 -24.56 31.30 -39.86
C THR A 11 -24.95 31.12 -38.39
N LEU A 12 -25.62 32.12 -37.82
CA LEU A 12 -26.35 32.03 -36.55
C LEU A 12 -27.67 31.29 -36.79
N LEU A 13 -27.93 30.24 -36.01
CA LEU A 13 -29.29 29.72 -35.79
C LEU A 13 -29.74 30.05 -34.37
N ALA A 14 -30.96 30.55 -34.27
CA ALA A 14 -31.64 30.92 -33.05
C ALA A 14 -32.66 29.86 -32.61
N LEU A 15 -32.73 29.68 -31.29
CA LEU A 15 -33.87 29.36 -30.44
C LEU A 15 -34.61 28.01 -30.61
N THR A 16 -34.55 27.21 -29.54
CA THR A 16 -35.75 26.79 -28.80
C THR A 16 -35.49 26.86 -27.30
N GLY A 17 -36.42 27.48 -26.56
CA GLY A 17 -36.48 27.44 -25.11
C GLY A 17 -37.31 26.25 -24.64
N CYS A 18 -36.93 25.67 -23.51
CA CYS A 18 -37.84 24.93 -22.65
C CYS A 18 -37.75 25.53 -21.24
N ASN A 19 -38.89 26.09 -20.84
CA ASN A 19 -39.22 26.57 -19.52
C ASN A 19 -39.67 25.37 -18.68
N SER A 20 -39.04 25.09 -17.55
CA SER A 20 -39.70 24.47 -16.38
C SER A 20 -38.81 24.44 -15.14
N ASN A 21 -39.33 25.12 -14.11
CA ASN A 21 -39.26 24.86 -12.68
C ASN A 21 -37.93 24.63 -11.95
N ASP A 22 -37.75 25.49 -10.95
CA ASP A 22 -36.92 25.35 -9.76
C ASP A 22 -36.78 23.90 -9.26
N ASN A 23 -35.53 23.46 -9.22
CA ASN A 23 -34.93 22.70 -8.13
C ASN A 23 -33.42 22.81 -8.35
N THR A 24 -32.76 23.77 -7.69
CA THR A 24 -31.31 23.77 -7.52
C THR A 24 -30.95 22.59 -6.61
N ALA A 25 -30.99 21.38 -7.17
CA ALA A 25 -30.22 20.27 -6.69
C ALA A 25 -28.76 20.64 -6.95
N SER A 26 -28.00 20.86 -5.88
CA SER A 26 -26.55 20.96 -5.95
C SER A 26 -26.03 19.64 -6.52
N SER A 27 -25.83 19.58 -7.82
CA SER A 27 -25.15 18.47 -8.49
C SER A 27 -23.69 18.56 -8.05
N THR A 28 -23.33 17.79 -7.04
CA THR A 28 -21.94 17.43 -6.79
C THR A 28 -21.52 16.59 -8.00
N THR A 29 -20.92 17.22 -9.00
CA THR A 29 -20.18 16.49 -10.04
C THR A 29 -19.14 15.63 -9.33
N PRO A 30 -19.07 14.32 -9.61
CA PRO A 30 -18.06 13.47 -8.98
C PRO A 30 -16.68 14.02 -9.31
N THR A 31 -15.89 14.26 -8.27
CA THR A 31 -14.52 14.74 -8.41
C THR A 31 -13.62 13.54 -8.72
N THR A 32 -12.93 13.60 -9.85
CA THR A 32 -11.83 12.67 -10.13
C THR A 32 -10.59 13.18 -9.43
N SER A 33 -9.96 12.30 -8.65
CA SER A 33 -8.72 12.58 -7.93
C SER A 33 -7.64 11.63 -8.40
N SER A 34 -6.39 12.09 -8.31
CA SER A 34 -5.22 11.28 -8.63
C SER A 34 -4.51 10.84 -7.36
N TYR A 35 -4.06 9.59 -7.37
CA TYR A 35 -3.48 8.87 -6.25
C TYR A 35 -2.23 8.12 -6.74
N ASN A 36 -1.32 7.74 -5.85
CA ASN A 36 -0.14 6.95 -6.22
C ASN A 36 -0.14 5.59 -5.53
N PHE A 37 0.21 4.54 -6.28
CA PHE A 37 0.59 3.26 -5.70
C PHE A 37 2.11 3.23 -5.52
N ILE A 38 2.58 3.08 -4.28
CA ILE A 38 3.98 3.19 -3.91
C ILE A 38 4.49 1.94 -3.18
N ASP A 39 5.46 1.31 -3.82
CA ASP A 39 6.44 0.32 -3.37
C ASP A 39 7.65 0.57 -4.29
N GLU A 40 8.32 1.71 -4.06
CA GLU A 40 8.80 2.61 -5.13
C GLU A 40 7.68 3.07 -6.09
N ALA A 41 7.92 4.01 -7.01
CA ALA A 41 6.90 4.36 -8.00
C ALA A 41 6.60 3.12 -8.88
N VAL A 42 5.37 2.59 -8.86
CA VAL A 42 5.05 1.34 -9.59
C VAL A 42 4.30 1.60 -10.88
N LYS A 43 4.96 1.40 -12.02
CA LYS A 43 4.35 1.47 -13.35
C LYS A 43 3.85 0.10 -13.80
N GLY A 44 2.72 0.06 -14.51
CA GLY A 44 2.21 -1.16 -15.13
C GLY A 44 1.33 -2.03 -14.24
N LEU A 45 0.85 -1.49 -13.11
CA LEU A 45 -0.28 -2.08 -12.40
C LEU A 45 -1.57 -1.63 -13.08
N TYR A 46 -2.43 -2.59 -13.41
CA TYR A 46 -3.76 -2.25 -13.86
C TYR A 46 -4.64 -1.97 -12.65
N TYR A 47 -5.35 -0.84 -12.67
CA TYR A 47 -6.32 -0.48 -11.65
C TYR A 47 -7.73 -0.47 -12.23
N GLU A 48 -8.72 -0.87 -11.43
CA GLU A 48 -10.13 -0.85 -11.82
C GLU A 48 -11.00 -0.43 -10.62
N SER A 49 -11.84 0.55 -10.86
CA SER A 49 -12.88 1.04 -9.95
C SER A 49 -14.24 0.93 -10.65
N ALA A 50 -15.31 1.37 -9.98
CA ALA A 50 -16.64 1.32 -10.57
C ALA A 50 -16.77 2.20 -11.83
N THR A 51 -16.00 3.28 -11.95
CA THR A 51 -16.13 4.24 -13.06
C THR A 51 -14.86 4.44 -13.88
N GLN A 52 -13.70 4.05 -13.37
CA GLN A 52 -12.40 4.29 -14.00
C GLN A 52 -11.50 3.06 -13.97
N SER A 53 -10.73 2.87 -15.03
CA SER A 53 -9.68 1.87 -15.08
C SER A 53 -8.53 2.32 -15.97
N GLY A 54 -7.37 1.73 -15.79
CA GLY A 54 -6.17 2.07 -16.53
C GLY A 54 -4.95 1.36 -16.00
N CYS A 55 -3.77 1.82 -16.44
CA CYS A 55 -2.48 1.37 -15.94
C CYS A 55 -1.80 2.50 -15.16
N THR A 56 -1.12 2.18 -14.07
CA THR A 56 -0.30 3.14 -13.34
C THR A 56 0.86 3.64 -14.21
N ASP A 57 1.16 4.93 -14.14
CA ASP A 57 2.24 5.54 -14.91
C ASP A 57 3.62 5.39 -14.24
N ASP A 58 4.64 6.05 -14.79
CA ASP A 58 6.02 5.97 -14.29
C ASP A 58 6.20 6.50 -12.86
N THR A 59 5.21 7.24 -12.33
CA THR A 59 5.20 7.76 -10.96
C THR A 59 4.32 6.93 -10.02
N GLY A 60 3.70 5.85 -10.52
CA GLY A 60 2.70 5.09 -9.80
C GLY A 60 1.31 5.72 -9.80
N LEU A 61 1.09 6.75 -10.61
CA LEU A 61 -0.15 7.53 -10.61
C LEU A 61 -1.31 6.73 -11.19
N PHE A 62 -2.45 6.74 -10.52
CA PHE A 62 -3.74 6.31 -11.02
C PHE A 62 -4.81 7.37 -10.71
N SER A 63 -5.96 7.31 -11.37
CA SER A 63 -7.07 8.23 -11.12
C SER A 63 -8.38 7.47 -11.00
N ILE A 64 -9.14 7.78 -9.95
CA ILE A 64 -10.47 7.23 -9.66
C ILE A 64 -11.39 8.35 -9.16
N GLN A 65 -12.69 8.10 -9.03
CA GLN A 65 -13.55 9.03 -8.28
C GLN A 65 -13.31 8.87 -6.78
N ASP A 66 -13.42 9.99 -6.05
CA ASP A 66 -13.27 9.97 -4.59
C ASP A 66 -14.18 8.93 -3.94
N SER A 67 -13.65 8.19 -2.96
CA SER A 67 -14.37 7.16 -2.19
C SER A 67 -14.74 5.88 -2.95
N GLU A 68 -14.30 5.71 -4.20
CA GLU A 68 -14.43 4.42 -4.88
C GLU A 68 -13.39 3.43 -4.36
N SER A 69 -13.82 2.18 -4.21
CA SER A 69 -12.87 1.07 -4.08
C SER A 69 -12.14 0.87 -5.40
N VAL A 70 -10.85 0.53 -5.31
CA VAL A 70 -10.00 0.24 -6.46
C VAL A 70 -9.33 -1.12 -6.30
N ASP A 71 -9.48 -1.95 -7.32
CA ASP A 71 -8.83 -3.24 -7.46
C ASP A 71 -7.53 -3.06 -8.25
N PHE A 72 -6.45 -3.68 -7.78
CA PHE A 72 -5.16 -3.69 -8.47
C PHE A 72 -4.82 -5.07 -9.01
N TYR A 73 -4.27 -5.09 -10.22
CA TYR A 73 -3.93 -6.30 -10.95
C TYR A 73 -2.52 -6.21 -11.55
N LEU A 74 -1.84 -7.35 -11.57
CA LEU A 74 -0.54 -7.54 -12.19
C LEU A 74 -0.69 -8.31 -13.51
N GLY A 75 0.04 -7.91 -14.56
CA GLY A 75 0.07 -8.63 -15.85
C GLY A 75 -0.97 -8.20 -16.89
N ARG A 76 -1.84 -7.23 -16.58
CA ARG A 76 -2.86 -6.72 -17.52
C ARG A 76 -2.38 -5.55 -18.40
N CYS A 77 -1.31 -4.86 -18.00
CA CYS A 77 -0.73 -3.77 -18.79
C CYS A 77 0.29 -4.33 -19.79
N ASP A 78 0.17 -3.98 -21.07
CA ASP A 78 1.10 -4.37 -22.13
C ASP A 78 2.42 -3.57 -22.08
N GLU A 79 3.32 -3.85 -23.02
CA GLU A 79 4.64 -3.19 -23.13
C GLU A 79 4.59 -1.68 -23.41
N ASN A 80 3.44 -1.16 -23.84
CA ASN A 80 3.19 0.28 -24.02
C ASN A 80 2.43 0.88 -22.83
N ASN A 81 2.36 0.12 -21.73
CA ASN A 81 1.63 0.45 -20.51
C ASN A 81 0.13 0.72 -20.78
N GLN A 82 -0.47 -0.04 -21.70
CA GLN A 82 -1.90 0.02 -22.00
C GLN A 82 -2.63 -1.24 -21.53
N PRO A 83 -3.88 -1.13 -21.08
CA PRO A 83 -4.67 -2.31 -20.73
C PRO A 83 -4.82 -3.28 -21.90
N ASN A 84 -4.48 -4.55 -21.67
CA ASN A 84 -4.67 -5.65 -22.59
C ASN A 84 -5.58 -6.71 -21.96
N TRP A 85 -6.62 -7.13 -22.68
CA TRP A 85 -7.65 -8.04 -22.17
C TRP A 85 -7.32 -9.51 -22.39
N THR A 86 -6.04 -9.86 -22.40
CA THR A 86 -5.60 -11.25 -22.39
C THR A 86 -5.81 -11.86 -21.00
N ASP A 87 -6.03 -13.16 -20.97
CA ASP A 87 -6.12 -13.94 -19.73
C ASP A 87 -4.70 -14.14 -19.14
N ASN A 88 -4.11 -13.05 -18.64
CA ASN A 88 -2.70 -12.94 -18.25
C ASN A 88 -2.50 -12.26 -16.88
N ASP A 89 -3.56 -12.02 -16.12
CA ASP A 89 -3.47 -11.22 -14.90
C ASP A 89 -3.87 -11.95 -13.63
N ILE A 90 -3.42 -11.40 -12.51
CA ILE A 90 -3.81 -11.76 -11.15
C ILE A 90 -4.17 -10.51 -10.37
N LYS A 91 -5.12 -10.61 -9.45
CA LYS A 91 -5.48 -9.53 -8.54
C LYS A 91 -4.51 -9.55 -7.35
N ILE A 92 -3.84 -8.41 -7.10
CA ILE A 92 -2.93 -8.26 -5.95
C ILE A 92 -3.65 -7.75 -4.70
N GLY A 93 -4.80 -7.10 -4.87
CA GLY A 93 -5.68 -6.71 -3.77
C GLY A 93 -6.63 -5.58 -4.14
N THR A 94 -7.33 -5.08 -3.13
CA THR A 94 -8.28 -3.97 -3.22
C THR A 94 -8.00 -2.95 -2.15
N VAL A 95 -8.18 -1.68 -2.47
CA VAL A 95 -8.25 -0.60 -1.48
C VAL A 95 -9.67 -0.07 -1.48
N THR A 96 -10.33 -0.06 -0.32
CA THR A 96 -11.74 0.36 -0.21
C THR A 96 -11.91 1.87 -0.14
N ASN A 97 -10.88 2.59 0.30
CA ASN A 97 -10.81 4.05 0.30
C ASN A 97 -9.38 4.45 -0.05
N ALA A 98 -9.11 4.80 -1.31
CA ALA A 98 -7.79 5.23 -1.72
C ALA A 98 -7.39 6.52 -0.96
N SER A 99 -6.25 6.47 -0.27
CA SER A 99 -5.54 7.66 0.20
C SER A 99 -4.61 8.18 -0.89
N THR A 100 -4.16 9.45 -0.77
CA THR A 100 -3.21 10.09 -1.69
C THR A 100 -2.03 9.20 -2.06
N THR A 101 -1.57 8.42 -1.09
CA THR A 101 -0.60 7.35 -1.24
C THR A 101 -1.25 6.03 -0.84
N THR A 102 -1.18 5.05 -1.73
CA THR A 102 -1.54 3.65 -1.51
C THR A 102 -0.26 2.84 -1.53
N THR A 103 -0.12 1.86 -0.64
CA THR A 103 1.04 0.97 -0.55
C THR A 103 0.58 -0.49 -0.47
N PRO A 104 1.46 -1.49 -0.58
CA PRO A 104 1.10 -2.88 -0.33
C PRO A 104 0.40 -3.14 1.02
N PHE A 105 0.69 -2.34 2.06
CA PHE A 105 0.01 -2.43 3.37
C PHE A 105 -1.46 -2.02 3.37
N ASP A 106 -1.95 -1.44 2.27
CA ASP A 106 -3.34 -1.00 2.12
C ASP A 106 -4.22 -2.01 1.41
N LEU A 107 -3.60 -3.01 0.80
CA LEU A 107 -4.29 -4.01 0.03
C LEU A 107 -5.08 -4.94 0.95
N LEU A 108 -6.34 -5.13 0.57
CA LEU A 108 -7.22 -6.14 1.13
C LEU A 108 -7.40 -7.27 0.12
N VAL A 109 -7.47 -8.49 0.64
CA VAL A 109 -7.69 -9.74 -0.10
C VAL A 109 -8.92 -10.46 0.45
N ASN A 110 -9.23 -11.64 -0.10
CA ASN A 110 -10.36 -12.48 0.35
C ASN A 110 -11.70 -11.75 0.38
N SER A 111 -12.12 -11.17 -0.76
CA SER A 111 -13.33 -10.33 -0.86
C SER A 111 -13.28 -9.07 0.03
N ASN A 112 -12.07 -8.53 0.21
CA ASN A 112 -11.79 -7.30 0.95
C ASN A 112 -12.03 -7.43 2.45
N SER A 113 -11.87 -8.64 3.01
CA SER A 113 -12.07 -8.91 4.44
C SER A 113 -10.78 -9.09 5.23
N GLU A 114 -9.65 -9.29 4.56
CA GLU A 114 -8.36 -9.56 5.19
C GLU A 114 -7.29 -8.64 4.59
N SER A 115 -6.30 -8.23 5.39
CA SER A 115 -5.14 -7.52 4.86
C SER A 115 -4.26 -8.47 4.06
N ALA A 116 -3.75 -8.01 2.92
CA ALA A 116 -2.71 -8.72 2.18
C ALA A 116 -1.42 -8.80 3.01
N ASP A 117 -0.60 -9.82 2.75
CA ASP A 117 0.78 -9.78 3.17
C ASP A 117 1.56 -8.81 2.26
N ALA A 118 1.84 -7.63 2.81
CA ALA A 118 2.52 -6.55 2.11
C ALA A 118 3.93 -6.93 1.64
N VAL A 119 4.68 -7.69 2.44
CA VAL A 119 6.05 -8.11 2.10
C VAL A 119 6.00 -9.12 0.96
N THR A 120 5.03 -10.05 0.99
CA THR A 120 4.80 -10.98 -0.13
C THR A 120 4.44 -10.26 -1.42
N VAL A 121 3.49 -9.31 -1.37
CA VAL A 121 3.11 -8.53 -2.56
C VAL A 121 4.30 -7.72 -3.07
N ALA A 122 4.99 -6.99 -2.19
CA ALA A 122 6.17 -6.20 -2.56
C ALA A 122 7.28 -7.07 -3.15
N THR A 123 7.50 -8.27 -2.61
CA THR A 123 8.47 -9.23 -3.15
C THR A 123 8.10 -9.60 -4.58
N ILE A 124 6.83 -9.86 -4.88
CA ILE A 124 6.38 -10.13 -6.25
C ILE A 124 6.61 -8.90 -7.14
N LEU A 125 6.19 -7.70 -6.73
CA LEU A 125 6.33 -6.50 -7.56
C LEU A 125 7.81 -6.21 -7.86
N LYS A 126 8.66 -6.12 -6.83
CA LYS A 126 10.08 -5.81 -6.98
C LYS A 126 10.84 -6.87 -7.75
N SER A 127 10.51 -8.15 -7.57
CA SER A 127 11.22 -9.24 -8.26
C SER A 127 10.88 -9.33 -9.75
N LEU A 128 9.71 -8.85 -10.14
CA LEU A 128 9.18 -8.97 -11.50
C LEU A 128 9.31 -7.69 -12.32
N THR A 129 10.05 -6.71 -11.81
CA THR A 129 10.38 -5.48 -12.54
C THR A 129 11.33 -5.75 -13.70
N SER A 130 11.17 -4.96 -14.75
CA SER A 130 12.14 -4.81 -15.84
C SER A 130 13.02 -3.56 -15.69
N ASP A 131 12.75 -2.72 -14.68
CA ASP A 131 13.57 -1.55 -14.38
C ASP A 131 14.82 -1.95 -13.59
N ALA A 132 15.98 -1.52 -14.07
CA ALA A 132 17.27 -1.74 -13.41
C ALA A 132 17.65 -0.65 -12.40
N GLY A 133 16.78 0.36 -12.23
CA GLY A 133 16.94 1.47 -11.30
C GLY A 133 16.33 1.17 -9.94
N ALA A 134 16.69 2.02 -8.96
CA ALA A 134 16.21 1.90 -7.57
C ALA A 134 15.04 2.82 -7.24
N ALA A 135 14.49 3.55 -8.22
CA ALA A 135 13.51 4.62 -7.98
C ALA A 135 12.09 4.26 -8.48
N GLN A 136 11.97 3.23 -9.31
CA GLN A 136 10.74 2.87 -10.00
C GLN A 136 10.72 1.36 -10.24
N LEU A 137 9.53 0.78 -10.22
CA LEU A 137 9.27 -0.55 -10.76
C LEU A 137 8.55 -0.43 -12.11
N ASP A 138 8.99 -1.19 -13.11
CA ASP A 138 8.32 -1.29 -14.41
C ASP A 138 7.80 -2.72 -14.63
N LEU A 139 6.49 -2.87 -14.47
CA LEU A 139 5.75 -4.13 -14.62
C LEU A 139 5.00 -4.21 -15.96
N SER A 140 5.18 -3.23 -16.84
CA SER A 140 4.50 -3.18 -18.14
C SER A 140 4.94 -4.35 -19.04
N GLY A 141 3.98 -4.98 -19.72
CA GLY A 141 4.23 -6.12 -20.60
C GLY A 141 4.66 -7.41 -19.88
N LEU A 142 4.37 -7.55 -18.58
CA LEU A 142 4.66 -8.77 -17.83
C LEU A 142 3.71 -9.91 -18.24
N TYR A 143 4.26 -11.08 -18.55
CA TYR A 143 3.51 -12.30 -18.84
C TYR A 143 3.51 -13.25 -17.64
N LEU A 144 2.32 -13.73 -17.26
CA LEU A 144 2.10 -14.73 -16.23
C LEU A 144 1.55 -16.05 -16.80
N ASN A 145 1.07 -16.04 -18.04
CA ASN A 145 0.55 -17.20 -18.75
C ASN A 145 0.95 -17.18 -20.23
N GLU A 146 2.21 -17.47 -20.52
CA GLU A 146 2.73 -17.52 -21.88
C GLU A 146 3.82 -18.61 -22.02
N ASN A 147 4.19 -18.94 -23.26
CA ASN A 147 5.25 -19.90 -23.56
C ASN A 147 5.01 -21.31 -22.95
N GLY A 148 3.74 -21.69 -22.79
CA GLY A 148 3.34 -23.00 -22.25
C GLY A 148 3.41 -23.12 -20.74
N VAL A 149 3.58 -21.99 -20.03
CA VAL A 149 3.63 -21.91 -18.57
C VAL A 149 2.54 -20.97 -18.07
N ASP A 150 1.82 -21.36 -17.01
CA ASP A 150 0.84 -20.52 -16.32
C ASP A 150 1.15 -20.51 -14.83
N VAL A 151 1.56 -19.36 -14.29
CA VAL A 151 1.90 -19.19 -12.87
C VAL A 151 0.79 -18.50 -12.07
N ARG A 152 -0.29 -18.07 -12.73
CA ARG A 152 -1.30 -17.17 -12.13
C ARG A 152 -1.99 -17.80 -10.94
N THR A 153 -2.39 -19.07 -11.05
CA THR A 153 -3.05 -19.79 -9.95
C THR A 153 -2.14 -19.88 -8.72
N THR A 154 -0.84 -20.14 -8.92
CA THR A 154 0.14 -20.24 -7.83
C THR A 154 0.28 -18.90 -7.11
N LEU A 155 0.49 -17.81 -7.86
CA LEU A 155 0.65 -16.47 -7.29
C LEU A 155 -0.65 -15.97 -6.64
N GLN A 156 -1.80 -16.18 -7.29
CA GLN A 156 -3.10 -15.77 -6.76
C GLN A 156 -3.45 -16.49 -5.45
N ASN A 157 -3.13 -17.79 -5.34
CA ASN A 157 -3.34 -18.56 -4.12
C ASN A 157 -2.46 -18.05 -2.97
N LEU A 158 -1.20 -17.72 -3.26
CA LEU A 158 -0.29 -17.13 -2.28
C LEU A 158 -0.83 -15.79 -1.76
N ILE A 159 -1.19 -14.87 -2.67
CA ILE A 159 -1.73 -13.55 -2.34
C ILE A 159 -3.01 -13.66 -1.50
N ASN A 160 -3.91 -14.59 -1.85
CA ASN A 160 -5.16 -14.80 -1.11
C ASN A 160 -4.98 -15.61 0.19
N SER A 161 -3.76 -16.01 0.54
CA SER A 161 -3.47 -16.77 1.75
C SER A 161 -2.37 -16.07 2.56
N PRO A 162 -2.63 -14.88 3.13
CA PRO A 162 -1.60 -14.00 3.71
C PRO A 162 -0.85 -14.62 4.91
N SER A 163 -1.33 -15.73 5.48
CA SER A 163 -0.61 -16.48 6.52
C SER A 163 0.35 -17.54 5.97
N THR A 164 0.46 -17.68 4.65
CA THR A 164 1.32 -18.68 4.01
C THR A 164 2.76 -18.18 4.02
N ASP A 165 3.69 -19.04 4.42
CA ASP A 165 5.13 -18.76 4.31
C ASP A 165 5.51 -18.64 2.82
N ALA A 166 5.71 -17.41 2.36
CA ALA A 166 5.97 -17.10 0.96
C ALA A 166 7.29 -17.68 0.46
N THR A 167 8.28 -17.90 1.33
CA THR A 167 9.56 -18.54 0.97
C THR A 167 9.39 -19.97 0.45
N THR A 168 8.29 -20.64 0.82
CA THR A 168 7.96 -21.99 0.33
C THR A 168 7.34 -22.00 -1.06
N VAL A 169 6.82 -20.86 -1.53
CA VAL A 169 6.13 -20.71 -2.82
C VAL A 169 6.98 -19.93 -3.82
N LEU A 170 7.53 -18.79 -3.38
CA LEU A 170 8.43 -17.89 -4.14
C LEU A 170 9.83 -18.50 -4.28
N THR A 171 9.88 -19.68 -4.90
CA THR A 171 11.09 -20.49 -5.06
C THR A 171 11.77 -20.22 -6.40
N SER A 172 13.02 -20.65 -6.55
CA SER A 172 13.75 -20.61 -7.83
C SER A 172 13.01 -21.34 -8.96
N ALA A 173 12.30 -22.45 -8.65
CA ALA A 173 11.53 -23.20 -9.62
C ALA A 173 10.31 -22.42 -10.15
N LEU A 174 9.67 -21.61 -9.31
CA LEU A 174 8.60 -20.70 -9.74
C LEU A 174 9.19 -19.53 -10.54
N PHE A 175 10.35 -19.01 -10.13
CA PHE A 175 10.99 -17.91 -10.85
C PHE A 175 11.41 -18.33 -12.28
N THR A 176 11.98 -19.53 -12.47
CA THR A 176 12.29 -20.06 -13.81
C THR A 176 11.04 -20.21 -14.70
N GLN A 177 9.90 -20.54 -14.12
CA GLN A 177 8.62 -20.56 -14.83
C GLN A 177 8.21 -19.15 -15.29
N ILE A 178 8.40 -18.15 -14.45
CA ILE A 178 8.15 -16.74 -14.78
C ILE A 178 9.10 -16.25 -15.87
N GLU A 179 10.40 -16.57 -15.80
CA GLU A 179 11.36 -16.26 -16.87
C GLU A 179 10.94 -16.91 -18.20
N THR A 180 10.46 -18.15 -18.15
CA THR A 180 9.95 -18.85 -19.34
C THR A 180 8.74 -18.12 -19.93
N ALA A 181 7.77 -17.74 -19.10
CA ALA A 181 6.61 -16.97 -19.53
C ALA A 181 7.03 -15.63 -20.17
N ASN A 182 8.09 -14.99 -19.67
CA ASN A 182 8.56 -13.68 -20.14
C ASN A 182 9.65 -13.74 -21.23
N THR A 183 9.95 -14.90 -21.80
CA THR A 183 10.98 -15.01 -22.86
C THR A 183 10.62 -14.24 -24.14
N SER A 184 9.33 -13.98 -24.38
CA SER A 184 8.83 -13.15 -25.50
C SER A 184 8.83 -11.64 -25.21
N LYS A 185 9.10 -11.23 -23.96
CA LYS A 185 9.04 -9.84 -23.53
C LYS A 185 10.22 -9.03 -24.09
N ALA A 186 9.94 -7.81 -24.56
CA ALA A 186 10.93 -6.94 -25.20
C ALA A 186 12.03 -6.47 -24.22
N GLN A 187 11.64 -6.13 -22.99
CA GLN A 187 12.56 -5.85 -21.90
C GLN A 187 12.57 -7.05 -20.96
N PRO A 188 13.73 -7.70 -20.72
CA PRO A 188 13.79 -8.82 -19.80
C PRO A 188 13.48 -8.37 -18.37
N LEU A 189 13.21 -9.33 -17.49
CA LEU A 189 13.18 -9.07 -16.05
C LEU A 189 14.60 -8.70 -15.59
N GLU A 190 14.71 -7.77 -14.65
CA GLU A 190 16.01 -7.35 -14.11
C GLU A 190 16.63 -8.44 -13.24
N HIS A 191 15.80 -9.20 -12.54
CA HIS A 191 16.23 -10.19 -11.58
C HIS A 191 16.14 -11.61 -12.15
N SER A 192 16.97 -12.51 -11.63
CA SER A 192 16.99 -13.95 -11.95
C SER A 192 16.46 -14.83 -10.80
N ALA A 193 15.93 -14.20 -9.75
CA ALA A 193 15.34 -14.84 -8.58
C ALA A 193 14.42 -13.85 -7.86
N PHE A 194 13.54 -14.36 -7.00
CA PHE A 194 12.81 -13.50 -6.08
C PHE A 194 13.78 -12.80 -5.12
N LYS A 195 13.54 -11.51 -4.85
CA LYS A 195 14.27 -10.77 -3.83
C LYS A 195 14.04 -11.39 -2.46
N ASN A 196 15.01 -11.22 -1.57
CA ASN A 196 14.91 -11.70 -0.20
C ASN A 196 13.86 -10.87 0.57
N GLU A 197 12.97 -11.54 1.31
CA GLU A 197 11.88 -10.88 2.03
C GLU A 197 12.38 -9.86 3.07
N THR A 198 13.50 -10.14 3.75
CA THR A 198 14.09 -9.19 4.71
C THR A 198 14.61 -7.94 4.01
N ASP A 199 15.24 -8.09 2.84
CA ASP A 199 15.69 -6.94 2.04
C ASP A 199 14.48 -6.12 1.54
N VAL A 200 13.43 -6.81 1.08
CA VAL A 200 12.18 -6.18 0.62
C VAL A 200 11.48 -5.42 1.73
N GLU A 201 11.36 -6.00 2.93
CA GLU A 201 10.75 -5.34 4.08
C GLU A 201 11.53 -4.07 4.46
N ASN A 202 12.86 -4.13 4.46
CA ASN A 202 13.72 -2.97 4.71
C ASN A 202 13.54 -1.86 3.66
N GLU A 203 13.46 -2.22 2.38
CA GLU A 203 13.23 -1.27 1.28
C GLU A 203 11.84 -0.63 1.37
N LEU A 204 10.82 -1.42 1.68
CA LEU A 204 9.45 -0.94 1.84
C LEU A 204 9.33 0.02 3.02
N ARG A 205 10.00 -0.28 4.14
CA ARG A 205 10.13 0.64 5.28
C ARG A 205 10.83 1.94 4.90
N SER A 206 11.99 1.84 4.26
CA SER A 206 12.73 3.02 3.78
C SER A 206 11.89 3.89 2.85
N THR A 207 11.04 3.27 2.02
CA THR A 207 10.11 3.98 1.13
C THR A 207 9.06 4.76 1.93
N LEU A 208 8.48 4.15 2.97
CA LEU A 208 7.51 4.80 3.84
C LEU A 208 8.11 5.98 4.60
N ASP A 209 9.31 5.82 5.16
CA ASP A 209 10.04 6.89 5.84
C ASP A 209 10.32 8.08 4.91
N ALA A 210 10.68 7.78 3.65
CA ALA A 210 10.94 8.82 2.65
C ALA A 210 9.69 9.61 2.27
N ILE A 211 8.51 8.98 2.24
CA ILE A 211 7.25 9.61 1.86
C ILE A 211 6.65 10.41 3.02
N ASN A 212 6.70 9.85 4.23
CA ASN A 212 6.06 10.44 5.40
C ASN A 212 6.98 11.40 6.17
N GLY A 213 8.29 11.32 5.94
CA GLY A 213 9.29 11.99 6.77
C GLY A 213 9.40 11.34 8.16
N GLU A 214 10.15 11.98 9.05
CA GLU A 214 10.30 11.53 10.44
C GLU A 214 8.97 11.68 11.18
N LEU A 215 8.22 10.58 11.29
CA LEU A 215 7.00 10.51 12.09
C LEU A 215 7.36 10.19 13.54
N VAL A 216 6.66 10.84 14.47
CA VAL A 216 6.81 10.62 15.91
C VAL A 216 5.45 10.42 16.56
N PHE A 217 5.41 9.65 17.64
CA PHE A 217 4.24 9.57 18.49
C PHE A 217 4.09 10.85 19.31
N LEU A 218 2.86 11.35 19.36
CA LEU A 218 2.43 12.41 20.26
C LEU A 218 1.46 11.84 21.29
N THR A 219 1.30 12.51 22.43
CA THR A 219 0.33 12.09 23.46
C THR A 219 -1.10 12.06 22.93
N SER A 220 -1.44 12.97 22.02
CA SER A 220 -2.73 12.99 21.31
C SER A 220 -2.96 11.79 20.39
N ASP A 221 -1.88 11.10 19.99
CA ASP A 221 -2.00 9.87 19.21
C ASP A 221 -2.43 8.73 20.12
N LEU A 222 -2.01 8.72 21.38
CA LEU A 222 -2.21 7.59 22.29
C LEU A 222 -3.42 7.77 23.19
N VAL A 223 -3.49 8.87 23.94
CA VAL A 223 -4.39 9.02 25.10
C VAL A 223 -5.85 8.78 24.73
N GLY A 224 -6.47 7.82 25.43
CA GLY A 224 -7.88 7.47 25.25
C GLY A 224 -8.15 6.54 24.05
N LYS A 225 -7.13 6.19 23.27
CA LYS A 225 -7.26 5.28 22.13
C LYS A 225 -6.96 3.84 22.49
N THR A 226 -7.44 2.93 21.65
CA THR A 226 -7.11 1.51 21.67
C THR A 226 -6.47 1.10 20.36
N ALA A 227 -5.23 0.62 20.42
CA ALA A 227 -4.57 -0.02 19.29
C ALA A 227 -4.77 -1.54 19.33
N THR A 228 -5.04 -2.16 18.18
CA THR A 228 -5.23 -3.61 18.04
C THR A 228 -4.26 -4.15 17.00
N THR A 229 -3.44 -5.14 17.38
CA THR A 229 -2.48 -5.78 16.49
C THR A 229 -3.15 -6.82 15.57
N PRO A 230 -2.49 -7.27 14.50
CA PRO A 230 -2.99 -8.37 13.66
C PRO A 230 -3.25 -9.67 14.44
N ALA A 231 -2.49 -9.91 15.52
CA ALA A 231 -2.69 -11.06 16.41
C ALA A 231 -3.85 -10.91 17.40
N GLY A 232 -4.59 -9.79 17.35
CA GLY A 232 -5.72 -9.50 18.24
C GLY A 232 -5.31 -9.00 19.63
N VAL A 233 -4.04 -8.64 19.84
CA VAL A 233 -3.60 -8.01 21.09
C VAL A 233 -4.10 -6.57 21.11
N THR A 234 -4.66 -6.14 22.24
CA THR A 234 -5.22 -4.80 22.40
C THR A 234 -4.44 -4.01 23.43
N TYR A 235 -4.10 -2.76 23.08
CA TYR A 235 -3.39 -1.78 23.89
C TYR A 235 -4.29 -0.58 24.09
N THR A 236 -4.85 -0.42 25.29
CA THR A 236 -5.66 0.74 25.65
C THR A 236 -4.82 1.75 26.43
N PHE A 237 -4.60 2.91 25.83
CA PHE A 237 -3.71 3.95 26.37
C PHE A 237 -4.50 4.89 27.29
N GLY A 238 -4.14 4.90 28.57
CA GLY A 238 -4.71 5.77 29.59
C GLY A 238 -4.25 7.22 29.47
N ALA A 239 -4.70 8.05 30.42
CA ALA A 239 -4.27 9.44 30.52
C ALA A 239 -2.77 9.57 30.74
N GLU A 240 -2.21 10.68 30.27
CA GLU A 240 -0.82 11.06 30.55
C GLU A 240 -0.63 11.32 32.05
N ASP A 241 0.47 10.79 32.59
CA ASP A 241 0.86 11.00 33.97
C ASP A 241 1.31 12.45 34.19
N SER A 242 0.94 13.03 35.32
CA SER A 242 1.33 14.40 35.70
C SER A 242 2.83 14.63 35.85
N ALA A 243 3.64 13.56 35.87
CA ALA A 243 5.09 13.62 35.84
C ALA A 243 5.62 12.40 35.06
N PRO A 244 6.29 12.58 33.90
CA PRO A 244 6.78 11.46 33.12
C PRO A 244 7.79 10.65 33.93
N ALA A 245 7.70 9.33 33.85
CA ALA A 245 8.60 8.44 34.57
C ALA A 245 10.06 8.69 34.15
N GLN A 246 10.88 9.18 35.08
CA GLN A 246 12.35 9.06 35.05
C GLN A 246 13.05 9.61 33.78
N GLY A 247 12.80 10.83 33.31
CA GLY A 247 13.71 11.56 32.39
C GLY A 247 14.07 10.93 31.03
N TYR A 248 13.65 9.69 30.73
CA TYR A 248 13.81 8.97 29.46
C TYR A 248 12.61 9.18 28.53
N TYR A 249 11.48 9.56 29.11
CA TYR A 249 10.24 9.77 28.38
C TYR A 249 9.87 11.26 28.35
N SER A 250 9.45 11.71 27.17
CA SER A 250 8.82 13.02 26.98
C SER A 250 7.39 13.02 27.51
N ALA A 251 6.71 11.86 27.47
CA ALA A 251 5.40 11.63 28.06
C ALA A 251 5.25 10.15 28.45
N SER A 252 4.44 9.85 29.46
CA SER A 252 4.11 8.48 29.86
C SER A 252 2.71 8.39 30.45
N GLY A 253 2.16 7.19 30.55
CA GLY A 253 0.87 6.97 31.19
C GLY A 253 0.57 5.49 31.40
N ALA A 254 -0.58 5.21 32.02
CA ALA A 254 -1.03 3.84 32.22
C ALA A 254 -1.40 3.17 30.88
N LEU A 255 -1.01 1.92 30.70
CA LEU A 255 -1.33 1.09 29.55
C LEU A 255 -2.07 -0.16 30.02
N LYS A 256 -3.26 -0.40 29.47
CA LYS A 256 -3.97 -1.66 29.66
C LYS A 256 -3.70 -2.56 28.47
N VAL A 257 -3.23 -3.78 28.73
CA VAL A 257 -2.95 -4.79 27.71
C VAL A 257 -3.96 -5.92 27.86
N ASN A 258 -4.55 -6.34 26.75
CA ASN A 258 -5.33 -7.57 26.69
C ASN A 258 -4.83 -8.41 25.52
N ASN A 259 -4.13 -9.50 25.85
CA ASN A 259 -3.60 -10.47 24.91
C ASN A 259 -4.42 -11.77 25.02
N PRO A 260 -5.17 -12.17 23.97
CA PRO A 260 -5.97 -13.39 24.01
C PRO A 260 -5.12 -14.67 24.15
N ASN A 261 -3.84 -14.61 23.76
CA ASN A 261 -2.91 -15.74 23.79
C ASN A 261 -2.08 -15.81 25.08
N ASP A 262 -1.98 -14.70 25.82
CA ASP A 262 -1.31 -14.64 27.11
C ASP A 262 -2.07 -13.71 28.07
N PRO A 263 -3.05 -14.24 28.82
CA PRO A 263 -3.84 -13.47 29.77
C PRO A 263 -3.04 -12.98 30.99
N SER A 264 -1.78 -13.40 31.14
CA SER A 264 -0.92 -12.99 32.26
C SER A 264 -0.25 -11.64 32.02
N LEU A 265 -0.25 -11.15 30.77
CA LEU A 265 0.11 -9.78 30.45
C LEU A 265 -0.93 -8.83 31.06
N THR A 266 -0.50 -8.08 32.06
CA THR A 266 -1.35 -7.19 32.85
C THR A 266 -1.00 -5.73 32.61
N ASP A 267 -1.87 -4.84 33.10
CA ASP A 267 -1.71 -3.39 33.05
C ASP A 267 -0.28 -2.96 33.42
N SER A 268 0.26 -2.03 32.64
CA SER A 268 1.61 -1.53 32.74
C SER A 268 1.65 -0.05 32.36
N ALA A 269 2.75 0.45 31.83
CA ALA A 269 2.90 1.83 31.36
C ALA A 269 3.29 1.87 29.87
N TRP A 270 2.88 2.94 29.21
CA TRP A 270 3.43 3.38 27.93
C TRP A 270 4.33 4.59 28.14
N GLY A 271 5.27 4.81 27.23
CA GLY A 271 6.13 6.00 27.26
C GLY A 271 6.53 6.42 25.86
N ILE A 272 6.60 7.73 25.60
CA ILE A 272 7.17 8.28 24.37
C ILE A 272 8.58 8.72 24.70
N PHE A 273 9.59 8.21 23.99
CA PHE A 273 10.98 8.54 24.27
C PHE A 273 11.30 10.01 23.98
N ASN A 274 12.22 10.60 24.74
CA ASN A 274 12.74 11.96 24.50
C ASN A 274 14.12 11.97 23.79
N GLY A 275 14.53 10.82 23.25
CA GLY A 275 15.86 10.57 22.70
C GLY A 275 16.78 9.99 23.77
N SER A 276 17.17 8.74 23.59
CA SER A 276 18.01 8.01 24.55
C SER A 276 18.98 7.06 23.85
N GLN A 277 19.85 6.40 24.62
CA GLN A 277 20.69 5.33 24.07
C GLN A 277 19.92 4.06 23.66
N PHE A 278 18.62 3.99 23.97
CA PHE A 278 17.77 2.81 23.77
C PHE A 278 16.77 2.97 22.63
N ALA A 279 16.48 4.22 22.24
CA ALA A 279 15.43 4.55 21.29
C ALA A 279 15.54 6.03 20.88
N ASP A 280 15.09 6.32 19.66
CA ASP A 280 15.06 7.67 19.11
C ASP A 280 13.92 8.50 19.73
N ALA A 281 14.03 9.82 19.62
CA ALA A 281 13.03 10.72 20.17
C ALA A 281 11.70 10.53 19.45
N GLY A 282 10.60 10.37 20.20
CA GLY A 282 9.27 10.20 19.62
C GLY A 282 8.85 8.76 19.37
N GLU A 283 9.72 7.77 19.61
CA GLU A 283 9.35 6.35 19.56
C GLU A 283 8.51 5.95 20.78
N LEU A 284 7.64 4.97 20.60
CA LEU A 284 6.74 4.48 21.64
C LEU A 284 7.31 3.24 22.31
N TYR A 285 7.46 3.31 23.62
CA TYR A 285 7.67 2.16 24.48
C TYR A 285 6.35 1.53 24.89
N ILE A 286 6.26 0.21 24.74
CA ILE A 286 5.25 -0.62 25.40
C ILE A 286 5.94 -1.78 26.17
N PRO A 287 5.25 -2.43 27.12
CA PRO A 287 5.81 -3.49 27.95
C PRO A 287 6.35 -4.66 27.13
N ASN A 288 7.29 -5.41 27.74
CA ASN A 288 8.11 -6.49 27.16
C ASN A 288 9.33 -6.05 26.34
N GLY A 289 9.70 -4.77 26.40
CA GLY A 289 10.94 -4.29 25.77
C GLY A 289 10.76 -3.93 24.30
N TYR A 290 9.51 -3.82 23.83
CA TYR A 290 9.22 -3.37 22.49
C TYR A 290 9.42 -1.86 22.37
N THR A 291 10.25 -1.47 21.42
CA THR A 291 10.28 -0.10 20.88
C THR A 291 9.49 -0.10 19.59
N ILE A 292 8.54 0.83 19.49
CA ILE A 292 7.65 0.96 18.35
C ILE A 292 7.99 2.26 17.63
N HIS A 293 8.41 2.10 16.39
CA HIS A 293 8.62 3.17 15.44
C HIS A 293 7.40 3.30 14.52
N ILE A 294 6.92 4.52 14.30
CA ILE A 294 5.73 4.77 13.47
C ILE A 294 6.16 5.04 12.02
N LEU A 295 5.68 4.22 11.08
CA LEU A 295 6.01 4.31 9.65
C LEU A 295 4.93 5.04 8.84
N ASP A 296 3.66 4.87 9.22
CA ASP A 296 2.53 5.61 8.64
C ASP A 296 1.45 5.80 9.72
N LYS A 297 0.84 6.99 9.74
CA LYS A 297 -0.21 7.34 10.70
C LYS A 297 -1.47 7.79 9.98
N ARG A 298 -2.49 6.94 10.06
CA ARG A 298 -3.84 7.22 9.57
C ARG A 298 -4.81 7.43 10.72
N THR A 299 -6.03 7.82 10.36
CA THR A 299 -7.08 8.12 11.36
C THR A 299 -7.47 6.87 12.14
N ASP A 300 -7.50 5.71 11.47
CA ASP A 300 -7.99 4.43 11.95
C ASP A 300 -6.92 3.32 11.98
N SER A 301 -5.69 3.63 11.57
CA SER A 301 -4.60 2.66 11.61
C SER A 301 -3.23 3.30 11.78
N TRP A 302 -2.32 2.57 12.43
CA TRP A 302 -0.89 2.85 12.42
C TRP A 302 -0.16 1.73 11.71
N LEU A 303 0.78 2.07 10.85
CA LEU A 303 1.78 1.13 10.38
C LEU A 303 3.03 1.33 11.21
N VAL A 304 3.49 0.30 11.89
CA VAL A 304 4.59 0.40 12.85
C VAL A 304 5.68 -0.62 12.57
N SER A 305 6.93 -0.24 12.82
CA SER A 305 8.06 -1.16 12.97
C SER A 305 8.26 -1.43 14.45
N ILE A 306 8.37 -2.70 14.82
CA ILE A 306 8.50 -3.14 16.21
C ILE A 306 9.87 -3.79 16.39
N ASP A 307 10.70 -3.23 17.25
CA ASP A 307 11.96 -3.84 17.69
C ASP A 307 11.74 -4.60 19.00
N ASP A 308 11.97 -5.92 18.99
CA ASP A 308 11.95 -6.81 20.15
C ASP A 308 13.32 -6.93 20.83
N GLY A 309 13.91 -5.78 21.18
CA GLY A 309 15.19 -5.72 21.89
C GLY A 309 16.37 -6.32 21.11
N GLY A 310 16.40 -6.14 19.79
CA GLY A 310 17.50 -6.54 18.91
C GLY A 310 17.47 -7.99 18.41
N LEU A 311 16.36 -8.71 18.59
CA LEU A 311 16.20 -10.08 18.08
C LEU A 311 15.55 -10.13 16.70
N THR A 312 14.50 -9.33 16.47
CA THR A 312 13.79 -9.29 15.18
C THR A 312 13.00 -7.99 15.09
N GLU A 313 13.30 -7.18 14.07
CA GLU A 313 12.41 -6.10 13.66
C GLU A 313 11.31 -6.68 12.78
N ARG A 314 10.07 -6.22 12.96
CA ARG A 314 8.95 -6.60 12.10
C ARG A 314 7.99 -5.45 11.90
N THR A 315 7.33 -5.42 10.75
CA THR A 315 6.35 -4.41 10.39
C THR A 315 4.92 -4.91 10.59
N GLU A 316 4.09 -4.14 11.30
CA GLU A 316 2.70 -4.48 11.56
C GLU A 316 1.76 -3.30 11.31
N LYS A 317 0.57 -3.58 10.77
CA LYS A 317 -0.53 -2.61 10.70
C LYS A 317 -1.47 -2.80 11.89
N TRP A 318 -1.52 -1.81 12.76
CA TRP A 318 -2.37 -1.78 13.94
C TRP A 318 -3.64 -0.99 13.65
N SER A 319 -4.80 -1.50 14.06
CA SER A 319 -6.08 -0.79 13.97
C SER A 319 -6.27 0.10 15.20
N ILE A 320 -6.71 1.34 15.01
CA ILE A 320 -6.84 2.37 16.06
C ILE A 320 -8.30 2.80 16.21
N ASN A 321 -8.79 2.78 17.45
CA ASN A 321 -10.15 3.23 17.83
C ASN A 321 -10.11 4.23 18.98
#